data_AF-A0A3M5WB91-F1
#
_entry.id   AF-A0A3M5WB91-F1
#
_cell.length_a   1.000
_cell.length_b   1.000
_cell.length_c   1.000
_cell.angle_alpha   90.00
_cell.angle_beta   90.00
_cell.angle_gamma   90.00
#
_symmetry.space_group_name_H-M   'P 1'
#
loop_
_entity.id
_entity.type
_entity.pdbx_description
1 polymer ?
#
loop_
_entity_poly.entity_id
_entity_poly.type
_entity_poly.pdbx_seq_one_letter_code
_entity_poly.pdbx_strand_id
1 'polypeptide(L)'
;MIDENSQFFAILTQIGEAKHANSIALGLPWRLTQMGVGDANGTDPIPDRLQTSLIRERRRAPLNQLVDDPENPGLLIAEQVIPADEGGWWVRELGLYDEDDDLVAVANCAPSYKSLLSQGSGRTQVLRMTFIISSTDNVVLKIDPAVVLATRAYVDNLLKEYPSLLDLIEQLKGFAPINSPTFTGDPTTPTPALLDADKSIVNSEFVRQSQGNMAGYRNITINTNLPATDVGKFISVGAGLTPALPDAALLWDGAAIHFCATGNYAGFRVTNGTTLIVQGVEVEAPVRFVDRSYGMAFVRAGQWELFGFGAPLVNTLL
;
A
#
# COMPACT_ATOMS: atom_id res chain seq x y z
N MET A 1 -31.20 -27.43 16.79
CA MET A 1 -32.28 -28.27 17.37
C MET A 1 -32.10 -29.66 16.76
N ILE A 2 -31.50 -30.60 17.49
CA ILE A 2 -31.50 -32.03 17.10
C ILE A 2 -32.81 -32.56 17.69
N ASP A 3 -33.78 -32.90 16.85
CA ASP A 3 -35.00 -33.54 17.33
C ASP A 3 -34.70 -35.00 17.69
N GLU A 4 -35.42 -35.54 18.67
CA GLU A 4 -35.30 -36.96 19.09
C GLU A 4 -35.82 -37.94 18.00
N ASN A 5 -36.17 -37.45 16.80
CA ASN A 5 -36.66 -38.22 15.66
C ASN A 5 -35.71 -38.23 14.45
N SER A 6 -34.54 -37.57 14.53
CA SER A 6 -33.57 -37.58 13.43
C SER A 6 -32.86 -38.92 13.40
N GLN A 7 -33.26 -39.78 12.46
CA GLN A 7 -32.67 -41.11 12.25
C GLN A 7 -31.16 -41.07 11.99
N PHE A 8 -30.64 -39.92 11.50
CA PHE A 8 -29.23 -39.68 11.22
C PHE A 8 -28.77 -38.38 11.88
N PHE A 9 -27.65 -38.44 12.60
CA PHE A 9 -27.12 -37.30 13.34
C PHE A 9 -25.61 -37.45 13.55
N ALA A 10 -24.97 -36.34 13.87
CA ALA A 10 -23.56 -36.28 14.23
C ALA A 10 -23.42 -35.78 15.66
N ILE A 11 -22.49 -36.36 16.41
CA ILE A 11 -22.12 -35.91 17.76
C ILE A 11 -20.61 -35.73 17.86
N LEU A 12 -20.19 -34.86 18.79
CA LEU A 12 -18.81 -34.83 19.24
C LEU A 12 -18.54 -36.03 20.16
N THR A 13 -17.35 -36.61 20.04
CA THR A 13 -16.85 -37.57 21.02
C THR A 13 -16.39 -36.83 22.28
N GLN A 14 -16.23 -37.54 23.39
CA GLN A 14 -15.69 -36.95 24.61
C GLN A 14 -14.29 -36.34 24.41
N ILE A 15 -13.47 -36.96 23.54
CA ILE A 15 -12.16 -36.43 23.16
C ILE A 15 -12.33 -35.14 22.36
N GLY A 16 -13.23 -35.13 21.37
CA GLY A 16 -13.51 -33.95 20.56
C GLY A 16 -14.00 -32.77 21.38
N GLU A 17 -14.93 -32.99 22.31
CA GLU A 17 -15.40 -31.93 23.21
C GLU A 17 -14.30 -31.38 24.12
N ALA A 18 -13.47 -32.26 24.69
CA ALA A 18 -12.36 -31.83 25.53
C ALA A 18 -11.34 -30.99 24.75
N LYS A 19 -11.02 -31.41 23.52
CA LYS A 19 -10.11 -30.65 22.65
C LYS A 19 -10.70 -29.34 22.16
N HIS A 20 -11.99 -29.32 21.82
CA HIS A 20 -12.71 -28.09 21.48
C HIS A 20 -12.75 -27.11 22.65
N ALA A 21 -13.07 -27.58 23.86
CA ALA A 21 -13.06 -26.76 25.07
C ALA A 21 -11.67 -26.21 25.39
N ASN A 22 -10.62 -27.01 25.23
CA ASN A 22 -9.23 -26.58 25.42
C ASN A 22 -8.81 -25.54 24.37
N SER A 23 -9.21 -25.73 23.11
CA SER A 23 -8.97 -24.77 22.03
C SER A 23 -9.61 -23.42 22.35
N ILE A 24 -10.85 -23.39 22.83
CA ILE A 24 -11.52 -22.17 23.29
C ILE A 24 -10.81 -21.54 24.49
N ALA A 25 -10.46 -22.34 25.50
CA ALA A 25 -9.84 -21.84 26.71
C ALA A 25 -8.44 -21.24 26.48
N LEU A 26 -7.68 -21.81 25.53
CA LEU A 26 -6.32 -21.41 25.22
C LEU A 26 -6.21 -20.44 24.03
N GLY A 27 -7.29 -20.25 23.27
CA GLY A 27 -7.29 -19.48 22.02
C GLY A 27 -6.41 -20.12 20.93
N LEU A 28 -6.23 -21.44 20.98
CA LEU A 28 -5.43 -22.18 20.00
C LEU A 28 -6.33 -22.74 18.89
N PRO A 29 -5.89 -22.78 17.63
CA PRO A 29 -6.70 -23.30 16.55
C PRO A 29 -6.89 -24.81 16.69
N TRP A 30 -8.14 -25.29 16.72
CA TRP A 30 -8.51 -26.70 16.63
C TRP A 30 -8.55 -27.13 15.17
N ARG A 31 -7.63 -28.02 14.78
CA ARG A 31 -7.42 -28.39 13.38
C ARG A 31 -8.03 -29.75 13.08
N LEU A 32 -9.09 -29.75 12.27
CA LEU A 32 -9.65 -30.97 11.68
C LEU A 32 -8.96 -31.25 10.34
N THR A 33 -8.46 -32.46 10.16
CA THR A 33 -7.58 -32.80 9.04
C THR A 33 -8.19 -33.81 8.09
N GLN A 34 -8.87 -34.83 8.63
CA GLN A 34 -9.31 -35.99 7.87
C GLN A 34 -10.75 -36.38 8.21
N MET A 35 -11.42 -37.00 7.23
CA MET A 35 -12.68 -37.70 7.42
C MET A 35 -12.48 -39.18 7.12
N GLY A 36 -12.87 -40.01 8.08
CA GLY A 36 -13.00 -41.45 7.93
C GLY A 36 -14.42 -41.83 7.51
N VAL A 37 -14.52 -42.87 6.70
CA VAL A 37 -15.77 -43.41 6.17
C VAL A 37 -15.76 -44.91 6.36
N GLY A 38 -16.83 -45.46 6.93
CA GLY A 38 -16.93 -46.87 7.27
C GLY A 38 -18.24 -47.51 6.81
N ASP A 39 -18.24 -48.84 6.82
CA ASP A 39 -19.41 -49.67 6.52
C ASP A 39 -20.08 -50.24 7.78
N ALA A 40 -19.59 -49.88 8.97
CA ALA A 40 -20.11 -50.33 10.27
C ALA A 40 -20.28 -51.86 10.39
N ASN A 41 -19.48 -52.62 9.63
CA ASN A 41 -19.60 -54.06 9.49
C ASN A 41 -21.01 -54.55 9.09
N GLY A 42 -21.73 -53.73 8.31
CA GLY A 42 -23.09 -54.00 7.84
C GLY A 42 -24.21 -53.69 8.84
N THR A 43 -23.90 -53.08 9.98
CA THR A 43 -24.89 -52.65 10.97
C THR A 43 -25.36 -51.21 10.73
N ASP A 44 -26.41 -50.77 11.43
CA ASP A 44 -26.85 -49.38 11.49
C ASP A 44 -26.33 -48.77 12.81
N PRO A 45 -25.15 -48.14 12.82
CA PRO A 45 -24.52 -47.68 14.05
C PRO A 45 -25.29 -46.50 14.64
N ILE A 46 -25.40 -46.48 15.97
CA ILE A 46 -25.82 -45.31 16.73
C ILE A 46 -24.55 -44.64 17.24
N PRO A 47 -24.26 -43.38 16.87
CA PRO A 47 -23.09 -42.66 17.36
C PRO A 47 -23.07 -42.59 18.90
N ASP A 48 -21.91 -42.89 19.50
CA ASP A 48 -21.66 -42.82 20.94
C ASP A 48 -20.47 -41.90 21.25
N ARG A 49 -20.62 -41.07 22.30
CA ARG A 49 -19.61 -40.10 22.73
C ARG A 49 -18.33 -40.77 23.22
N LEU A 50 -18.39 -42.03 23.65
CA LEU A 50 -17.22 -42.80 24.07
C LEU A 50 -16.44 -43.45 22.92
N GLN A 51 -16.89 -43.30 21.67
CA GLN A 51 -16.16 -43.84 20.52
C GLN A 51 -14.82 -43.16 20.34
N THR A 52 -13.78 -43.97 20.17
CA THR A 52 -12.42 -43.54 19.82
C THR A 52 -12.03 -43.93 18.40
N SER A 53 -12.83 -44.78 17.74
CA SER A 53 -12.65 -45.22 16.37
C SER A 53 -13.99 -45.62 15.74
N LEU A 54 -14.04 -45.62 14.41
CA LEU A 54 -15.17 -46.17 13.65
C LEU A 54 -15.25 -47.69 13.82
N ILE A 55 -16.45 -48.26 13.74
CA ILE A 55 -16.66 -49.71 13.92
C ILE A 55 -15.89 -50.49 12.85
N ARG A 56 -15.94 -50.02 11.60
CA ARG A 56 -15.18 -50.56 10.49
C ARG A 56 -14.89 -49.48 9.45
N GLU A 57 -13.76 -48.81 9.65
CA GLU A 57 -13.23 -47.86 8.68
C GLU A 57 -12.86 -48.54 7.36
N ARG A 58 -13.29 -47.95 6.25
CA ARG A 58 -12.97 -48.38 4.87
C ARG A 58 -12.06 -47.41 4.15
N ARG A 59 -12.15 -46.12 4.48
CA ARG A 59 -11.37 -45.05 3.88
C ARG A 59 -11.12 -43.97 4.92
N ARG A 60 -9.91 -43.42 4.93
CA ARG A 60 -9.57 -42.15 5.56
C ARG A 60 -8.83 -41.29 4.56
N ALA A 61 -9.29 -40.06 4.42
CA ALA A 61 -8.67 -39.10 3.51
C ALA A 61 -8.81 -37.67 4.06
N PRO A 62 -8.01 -36.71 3.56
CA PRO A 62 -8.14 -35.31 3.95
C PRO A 62 -9.53 -34.75 3.69
N LEU A 63 -9.90 -33.71 4.45
CA LEU A 63 -11.11 -32.93 4.21
C LEU A 63 -10.97 -32.08 2.93
N ASN A 64 -12.05 -32.02 2.15
CA ASN A 64 -12.13 -31.13 0.99
C ASN A 64 -12.54 -29.71 1.42
N GLN A 65 -13.47 -29.62 2.37
CA GLN A 65 -14.02 -28.36 2.85
C GLN A 65 -14.46 -28.51 4.31
N LEU A 66 -14.31 -27.44 5.08
CA LEU A 66 -14.85 -27.27 6.43
C LEU A 66 -15.27 -25.81 6.53
N VAL A 67 -16.57 -25.59 6.65
CA VAL A 67 -17.15 -24.25 6.70
C VAL A 67 -18.16 -24.18 7.84
N ASP A 68 -18.30 -22.99 8.40
CA ASP A 68 -19.44 -22.63 9.22
C ASP A 68 -20.71 -22.52 8.36
N ASP A 69 -21.85 -22.90 8.94
CA ASP A 69 -23.15 -22.66 8.35
C ASP A 69 -23.55 -21.18 8.59
N PRO A 70 -23.70 -20.37 7.53
CA PRO A 70 -24.04 -18.96 7.67
C PRO A 70 -25.46 -18.72 8.24
N GLU A 71 -26.36 -19.69 8.14
CA GLU A 71 -27.73 -19.59 8.67
C GLU A 71 -27.82 -20.05 10.13
N ASN A 72 -26.86 -20.87 10.60
CA ASN A 72 -26.89 -21.50 11.93
C ASN A 72 -25.53 -21.39 12.64
N PRO A 73 -25.31 -20.33 13.45
CA PRO A 73 -24.09 -20.16 14.23
C PRO A 73 -23.81 -21.37 15.14
N GLY A 74 -22.57 -21.87 15.10
CA GLY A 74 -22.16 -23.07 15.86
C GLY A 74 -22.34 -24.39 15.11
N LEU A 75 -22.94 -24.39 13.91
CA LEU A 75 -23.01 -25.56 13.06
C LEU A 75 -21.81 -25.59 12.10
N LEU A 76 -21.04 -26.67 12.13
CA LEU A 76 -19.93 -26.91 11.20
C LEU A 76 -20.31 -27.96 10.17
N ILE A 77 -19.89 -27.70 8.92
CA ILE A 77 -20.09 -28.59 7.79
C ILE A 77 -18.72 -29.04 7.30
N ALA A 78 -18.40 -30.31 7.52
CA ALA A 78 -17.21 -30.96 6.98
C ALA A 78 -17.59 -31.76 5.73
N GLU A 79 -16.82 -31.61 4.65
CA GLU A 79 -17.03 -32.31 3.39
C GLU A 79 -15.80 -33.10 2.96
N GLN A 80 -16.06 -34.27 2.38
CA GLN A 80 -15.07 -35.08 1.70
C GLN A 80 -15.63 -35.61 0.39
N VAL A 81 -14.81 -35.64 -0.65
CA VAL A 81 -15.14 -36.23 -1.94
C VAL A 81 -14.47 -37.60 -2.06
N ILE A 82 -15.27 -38.63 -2.36
CA ILE A 82 -14.78 -39.96 -2.74
C ILE A 82 -14.74 -40.05 -4.27
N PRO A 83 -13.54 -40.17 -4.88
CA PRO A 83 -13.39 -40.27 -6.32
C PRO A 83 -13.92 -41.59 -6.89
N ALA A 84 -14.09 -41.70 -8.21
CA ALA A 84 -14.76 -42.83 -8.87
C ALA A 84 -13.95 -44.15 -8.86
N ASP A 85 -12.64 -44.06 -8.63
CA ASP A 85 -11.69 -45.16 -8.54
C ASP A 85 -11.67 -45.86 -7.17
N GLU A 86 -12.31 -45.27 -6.15
CA GLU A 86 -12.42 -45.83 -4.80
C GLU A 86 -13.87 -46.11 -4.40
N GLY A 87 -14.12 -47.27 -3.77
CA GLY A 87 -15.48 -47.74 -3.49
C GLY A 87 -15.58 -49.27 -3.46
N GLY A 88 -16.75 -49.78 -3.82
CA GLY A 88 -17.13 -51.20 -3.75
C GLY A 88 -17.77 -51.61 -2.41
N TRP A 89 -18.06 -50.64 -1.54
CA TRP A 89 -18.55 -50.86 -0.17
C TRP A 89 -19.68 -49.88 0.18
N TRP A 90 -20.39 -50.19 1.27
CA TRP A 90 -21.51 -49.39 1.78
C TRP A 90 -20.99 -48.32 2.74
N VAL A 91 -21.43 -47.07 2.57
CA VAL A 91 -21.18 -45.97 3.50
C VAL A 91 -22.29 -45.97 4.55
N ARG A 92 -21.92 -46.08 5.83
CA ARG A 92 -22.86 -46.18 6.98
C ARG A 92 -22.44 -45.35 8.19
N GLU A 93 -21.15 -45.09 8.33
CA GLU A 93 -20.58 -44.24 9.40
C GLU A 93 -19.57 -43.25 8.84
N LEU A 94 -19.49 -42.08 9.48
CA LEU A 94 -18.53 -41.03 9.20
C LEU A 94 -17.83 -40.65 10.51
N GLY A 95 -16.53 -40.37 10.43
CA GLY A 95 -15.74 -39.90 11.56
C GLY A 95 -14.87 -38.71 11.15
N LEU A 96 -14.72 -37.73 12.02
CA LEU A 96 -13.76 -36.62 11.85
C LEU A 96 -12.56 -36.82 12.75
N TYR A 97 -11.39 -36.54 12.20
CA TYR A 97 -10.11 -36.67 12.88
C TYR A 97 -9.36 -35.34 12.89
N ASP A 98 -8.68 -35.07 14.00
CA ASP A 98 -7.83 -33.90 14.15
C ASP A 98 -6.38 -34.14 13.74
N GLU A 99 -5.48 -33.21 14.06
CA GLU A 99 -4.05 -33.33 13.71
C GLU A 99 -3.28 -34.36 14.53
N ASP A 100 -3.83 -34.80 15.68
CA ASP A 100 -3.25 -35.85 16.52
C ASP A 100 -3.82 -37.24 16.19
N ASP A 101 -4.62 -37.34 15.11
CA ASP A 101 -5.29 -38.56 14.65
C ASP A 101 -6.41 -39.08 15.59
N ASP A 102 -6.91 -38.23 16.50
CA ASP A 102 -7.99 -38.58 17.42
C ASP A 102 -9.37 -38.45 16.76
N LEU A 103 -10.26 -39.43 17.00
CA LEU A 103 -11.66 -39.33 16.56
C LEU A 103 -12.41 -38.30 17.40
N VAL A 104 -12.74 -37.16 16.79
CA VAL A 104 -13.35 -36.02 17.50
C VAL A 104 -14.85 -35.87 17.27
N ALA A 105 -15.36 -36.38 16.16
CA ALA A 105 -16.80 -36.40 15.89
C ALA A 105 -17.15 -37.66 15.13
N VAL A 106 -18.35 -38.18 15.38
CA VAL A 106 -18.89 -39.37 14.73
C VAL A 106 -20.32 -39.13 14.29
N ALA A 107 -20.67 -39.64 13.11
CA ALA A 107 -22.01 -39.58 12.57
C ALA A 107 -22.42 -40.91 11.96
N ASN A 108 -23.72 -41.19 12.03
CA ASN A 108 -24.34 -42.24 11.22
C ASN A 108 -24.92 -41.63 9.94
N CYS A 109 -25.02 -42.43 8.89
CA CYS A 109 -25.64 -42.02 7.64
C CYS A 109 -26.53 -43.12 7.07
N ALA A 110 -27.48 -42.73 6.23
CA ALA A 110 -28.30 -43.68 5.50
C ALA A 110 -27.39 -44.58 4.64
N PRO A 111 -27.63 -45.90 4.61
CA PRO A 111 -26.80 -46.82 3.82
C PRO A 111 -26.76 -46.41 2.35
N SER A 112 -25.57 -46.04 1.88
CA SER A 112 -25.36 -45.60 0.50
C SER A 112 -24.23 -46.40 -0.14
N TYR A 113 -24.48 -46.99 -1.32
CA TYR A 113 -23.48 -47.80 -1.99
C TYR A 113 -22.59 -46.96 -2.92
N LYS A 114 -21.29 -46.95 -2.64
CA LYS A 114 -20.29 -46.27 -3.46
C LYS A 114 -19.72 -47.23 -4.50
N SER A 115 -20.25 -47.23 -5.71
CA SER A 115 -19.78 -48.08 -6.81
C SER A 115 -18.37 -47.73 -7.29
N LEU A 116 -17.59 -48.75 -7.64
CA LEU A 116 -16.28 -48.61 -8.29
C LEU A 116 -16.45 -48.46 -9.81
N LEU A 117 -15.50 -47.78 -10.46
CA LEU A 117 -15.44 -47.71 -11.92
C LEU A 117 -15.38 -49.11 -12.57
N SER A 118 -14.68 -50.07 -11.96
CA SER A 118 -14.59 -51.46 -12.45
C SER A 118 -15.91 -52.22 -12.45
N GLN A 119 -16.89 -51.77 -11.66
CA GLN A 119 -18.24 -52.35 -11.61
C GLN A 119 -19.18 -51.73 -12.66
N GLY A 120 -18.64 -50.94 -13.60
CA GLY A 120 -19.40 -50.34 -14.70
C GLY A 120 -20.16 -49.06 -14.33
N SER A 121 -19.99 -48.53 -13.10
CA SER A 121 -20.66 -47.31 -12.63
C SER A 121 -19.75 -46.53 -11.69
N GLY A 122 -18.69 -45.92 -12.23
CA GLY A 122 -17.80 -45.06 -11.47
C GLY A 122 -18.51 -43.76 -11.09
N ARG A 123 -18.98 -43.68 -9.84
CA ARG A 123 -19.66 -42.49 -9.30
C ARG A 123 -18.72 -41.73 -8.39
N THR A 124 -18.58 -40.42 -8.56
CA THR A 124 -17.99 -39.55 -7.53
C THR A 124 -19.07 -39.23 -6.50
N GLN A 125 -18.78 -39.42 -5.22
CA GLN A 125 -19.74 -39.17 -4.13
C GLN A 125 -19.17 -38.14 -3.18
N VAL A 126 -19.96 -37.11 -2.88
CA VAL A 126 -19.64 -36.10 -1.88
C VAL A 126 -20.33 -36.49 -0.58
N LEU A 127 -19.56 -36.63 0.49
CA LEU A 127 -20.04 -36.88 1.83
C LEU A 127 -19.96 -35.58 2.62
N ARG A 128 -21.06 -35.23 3.28
CA ARG A 128 -21.20 -34.03 4.10
C ARG A 128 -21.60 -34.46 5.50
N MET A 129 -20.77 -34.11 6.48
CA MET A 129 -21.04 -34.31 7.90
C MET A 129 -21.27 -32.96 8.56
N THR A 130 -22.44 -32.82 9.19
CA THR A 130 -22.85 -31.58 9.85
C THR A 130 -22.99 -31.83 11.35
N PHE A 131 -22.26 -31.10 12.17
CA PHE A 131 -22.23 -31.27 13.63
C PHE A 131 -22.23 -29.92 14.35
N ILE A 132 -22.72 -29.90 15.59
CA ILE A 132 -22.86 -28.69 16.40
C ILE A 132 -21.69 -28.59 17.38
N ILE A 133 -21.12 -27.39 17.50
CA ILE A 133 -20.10 -27.02 18.48
C ILE A 133 -20.52 -25.73 19.22
N SER A 134 -19.94 -25.49 20.40
CA SER A 134 -20.32 -24.33 21.22
C SER A 134 -19.78 -22.98 20.71
N SER A 135 -18.70 -22.97 19.92
CA SER A 135 -18.16 -21.80 19.20
C SER A 135 -17.26 -22.25 18.05
N THR A 136 -17.34 -21.58 16.90
CA THR A 136 -16.56 -21.84 15.68
C THR A 136 -15.27 -21.02 15.59
N ASP A 137 -15.05 -20.06 16.50
CA ASP A 137 -14.00 -19.03 16.38
C ASP A 137 -12.57 -19.60 16.28
N ASN A 138 -12.34 -20.76 16.88
CA ASN A 138 -11.02 -21.39 16.93
C ASN A 138 -10.89 -22.60 16.00
N VAL A 139 -11.89 -22.93 15.19
CA VAL A 139 -11.78 -24.10 14.30
C VAL A 139 -11.13 -23.70 12.99
N VAL A 140 -9.97 -24.30 12.67
CA VAL A 140 -9.21 -23.97 11.47
C VAL A 140 -9.04 -25.20 10.60
N LEU A 141 -9.52 -25.12 9.37
CA LEU A 141 -9.25 -26.12 8.35
C LEU A 141 -7.82 -25.96 7.80
N LYS A 142 -7.03 -27.03 7.89
CA LYS A 142 -5.75 -27.11 7.17
C LYS A 142 -5.94 -27.94 5.91
N ILE A 143 -6.28 -27.29 4.80
CA ILE A 143 -6.27 -27.95 3.48
C ILE A 143 -4.81 -28.09 3.04
N ASP A 144 -4.41 -29.29 2.62
CA ASP A 144 -3.24 -29.46 1.75
C ASP A 144 -3.72 -29.38 0.29
N PRO A 145 -3.54 -28.22 -0.39
CA PRO A 145 -4.06 -28.02 -1.75
C PRO A 145 -3.37 -28.90 -2.80
N ALA A 146 -2.31 -29.65 -2.46
CA ALA A 146 -1.62 -30.52 -3.42
C ALA A 146 -2.34 -31.87 -3.67
N VAL A 147 -3.27 -32.29 -2.81
CA VAL A 147 -3.83 -33.66 -2.82
C VAL A 147 -5.35 -33.70 -3.09
N VAL A 148 -6.00 -32.54 -3.23
CA VAL A 148 -7.47 -32.46 -3.27
C VAL A 148 -7.99 -31.94 -4.62
N LEU A 149 -8.96 -32.66 -5.20
CA LEU A 149 -9.69 -32.23 -6.40
C LEU A 149 -10.50 -30.96 -6.10
N ALA A 150 -10.17 -29.85 -6.79
CA ALA A 150 -10.97 -28.64 -6.74
C ALA A 150 -12.34 -28.88 -7.40
N THR A 151 -13.41 -28.54 -6.70
CA THR A 151 -14.75 -28.55 -7.30
C THR A 151 -14.89 -27.37 -8.26
N ARG A 152 -15.71 -27.51 -9.31
CA ARG A 152 -15.98 -26.39 -10.23
C ARG A 152 -16.53 -25.16 -9.49
N ALA A 153 -17.38 -25.38 -8.48
CA ALA A 153 -17.92 -24.32 -7.64
C ALA A 153 -16.83 -23.55 -6.87
N TYR A 154 -15.78 -24.24 -6.40
CA TYR A 154 -14.63 -23.59 -5.78
C TYR A 154 -13.92 -22.65 -6.76
N VAL A 155 -13.69 -23.10 -8.00
CA VAL A 155 -13.06 -22.27 -9.05
C VAL A 155 -13.95 -21.09 -9.43
N ASP A 156 -15.27 -21.31 -9.59
CA ASP A 156 -16.23 -20.25 -9.94
C ASP A 156 -16.34 -19.19 -8.83
N ASN A 157 -16.24 -19.58 -7.56
CA ASN A 157 -16.23 -18.65 -6.43
C ASN A 157 -14.92 -17.87 -6.36
N LEU A 158 -13.78 -18.52 -6.57
CA LEU A 158 -12.48 -17.87 -6.63
C LEU A 158 -12.44 -16.80 -7.73
N LEU A 159 -12.96 -17.11 -8.93
CA LEU A 159 -13.02 -16.17 -10.05
C LEU A 159 -13.94 -14.96 -9.80
N LYS A 160 -14.91 -15.05 -8.89
CA LYS A 160 -15.74 -13.90 -8.50
C LYS A 160 -15.05 -12.97 -7.52
N GLU A 161 -14.11 -13.48 -6.73
CA GLU A 161 -13.39 -12.71 -5.72
C GLU A 161 -12.32 -11.80 -6.34
N TYR A 162 -11.74 -12.21 -7.48
CA TYR A 162 -10.76 -11.39 -8.19
C TYR A 162 -11.43 -10.47 -9.22
N PRO A 163 -11.07 -9.16 -9.25
CA PRO A 163 -11.52 -8.26 -10.31
C PRO A 163 -11.07 -8.80 -11.66
N SER A 164 -11.93 -8.69 -12.66
CA SER A 164 -11.58 -9.17 -13.99
C SER A 164 -10.41 -8.36 -14.55
N LEU A 165 -9.63 -8.97 -15.47
CA LEU A 165 -8.60 -8.24 -16.22
C LEU A 165 -9.17 -6.98 -16.88
N LEU A 166 -10.45 -6.99 -17.25
CA LEU A 166 -11.13 -5.84 -17.84
C LEU A 166 -11.33 -4.71 -16.82
N ASP A 167 -11.73 -5.03 -15.59
CA ASP A 167 -11.92 -4.05 -14.51
C ASP A 167 -10.59 -3.41 -14.11
N LEU A 168 -9.52 -4.22 -14.06
CA LEU A 168 -8.18 -3.71 -13.80
C LEU A 168 -7.72 -2.75 -14.88
N ILE A 169 -7.99 -3.07 -16.16
CA ILE A 169 -7.66 -2.18 -17.29
C ILE A 169 -8.45 -0.87 -17.19
N GLU A 170 -9.74 -0.90 -16.86
CA GLU A 170 -10.55 0.32 -16.69
C GLU A 170 -10.04 1.19 -15.55
N GLN A 171 -9.70 0.61 -14.40
CA GLN A 171 -9.12 1.35 -13.28
C GLN A 171 -7.78 2.03 -13.64
N LEU A 172 -6.98 1.38 -14.49
CA LEU A 172 -5.66 1.89 -14.87
C LEU A 172 -5.70 2.99 -15.96
N LYS A 173 -6.80 3.14 -16.71
CA LYS A 173 -6.90 4.17 -17.78
C LYS A 173 -6.74 5.61 -17.28
N GLY A 174 -7.01 5.87 -16.00
CA GLY A 174 -6.87 7.21 -15.40
C GLY A 174 -5.43 7.58 -15.01
N PHE A 175 -4.50 6.63 -15.04
CA PHE A 175 -3.12 6.84 -14.60
C PHE A 175 -2.18 7.00 -15.79
N ALA A 176 -1.16 7.83 -15.62
CA ALA A 176 -0.10 7.96 -16.60
C ALA A 176 0.79 6.69 -16.61
N PRO A 177 1.26 6.21 -17.77
CA PRO A 177 2.20 5.10 -17.84
C PRO A 177 3.47 5.38 -17.01
N ILE A 178 3.94 4.36 -16.28
CA ILE A 178 5.16 4.50 -15.45
C ILE A 178 6.40 4.78 -16.29
N ASN A 179 6.45 4.25 -17.51
CA ASN A 179 7.55 4.42 -18.44
C ASN A 179 7.14 5.39 -19.56
N SER A 180 7.78 6.55 -19.60
CA SER A 180 7.57 7.58 -20.64
C SER A 180 6.11 8.03 -20.77
N PRO A 181 5.52 8.66 -19.73
CA PRO A 181 4.16 9.17 -19.81
C PRO A 181 4.06 10.27 -20.87
N THR A 182 2.96 10.26 -21.64
CA THR A 182 2.57 11.41 -22.46
C THR A 182 1.63 12.28 -21.62
N PHE A 183 2.05 13.52 -21.34
CA PHE A 183 1.21 14.45 -20.59
C PHE A 183 0.22 15.16 -21.53
N THR A 184 -1.06 15.22 -21.14
CA THR A 184 -2.13 15.93 -21.86
C THR A 184 -2.82 16.94 -20.94
N GLY A 185 -3.37 18.03 -21.49
CA GLY A 185 -4.03 19.07 -20.69
C GLY A 185 -3.02 20.05 -20.05
N ASP A 186 -3.23 20.39 -18.77
CA ASP A 186 -2.37 21.28 -17.97
C ASP A 186 -1.73 20.52 -16.79
N PRO A 187 -0.72 19.66 -17.05
CA PRO A 187 -0.05 18.88 -16.02
C PRO A 187 0.76 19.78 -15.08
N THR A 188 0.58 19.62 -13.77
CA THR A 188 1.36 20.37 -12.77
C THR A 188 2.50 19.51 -12.22
N THR A 189 3.64 20.13 -11.97
CA THR A 189 4.77 19.52 -11.24
C THR A 189 5.20 20.45 -10.10
N PRO A 190 5.78 19.90 -9.02
CA PRO A 190 6.40 20.73 -7.98
C PRO A 190 7.41 21.71 -8.59
N THR A 191 7.40 22.97 -8.15
CA THR A 191 8.38 23.97 -8.61
C THR A 191 9.75 23.62 -8.04
N PRO A 192 10.75 23.29 -8.88
CA PRO A 192 12.10 23.06 -8.41
C PRO A 192 12.68 24.32 -7.75
N ALA A 193 13.67 24.14 -6.86
CA ALA A 193 14.38 25.27 -6.30
C ALA A 193 15.15 26.02 -7.39
N LEU A 194 15.29 27.35 -7.27
CA LEU A 194 15.92 28.21 -8.29
C LEU A 194 17.36 27.82 -8.69
N LEU A 195 18.03 26.99 -7.88
CA LEU A 195 19.40 26.53 -8.03
C LEU A 195 19.51 25.01 -8.31
N ASP A 196 18.39 24.35 -8.58
CA ASP A 196 18.36 22.92 -8.84
C ASP A 196 18.95 22.59 -10.22
N ALA A 197 19.92 21.67 -10.25
CA ALA A 197 20.69 21.28 -11.44
C ALA A 197 20.56 19.78 -11.74
N ASP A 198 19.53 19.13 -11.19
CA ASP A 198 19.24 17.73 -11.44
C ASP A 198 18.45 17.51 -12.76
N LYS A 199 17.85 16.33 -12.92
CA LYS A 199 17.06 15.96 -14.12
C LYS A 199 15.54 16.06 -13.90
N SER A 200 15.09 16.86 -12.94
CA SER A 200 13.69 17.06 -12.63
C SER A 200 12.94 17.76 -13.78
N ILE A 201 11.63 17.48 -13.88
CA ILE A 201 10.76 18.16 -14.84
C ILE A 201 10.51 19.60 -14.37
N VAL A 202 10.83 20.58 -15.21
CA VAL A 202 10.60 22.01 -14.94
C VAL A 202 9.16 22.41 -15.24
N ASN A 203 8.59 23.28 -14.40
CA ASN A 203 7.28 23.90 -14.65
C ASN A 203 7.42 25.34 -15.20
N SER A 204 6.29 25.92 -15.61
CA SER A 204 6.25 27.28 -16.17
C SER A 204 6.71 28.36 -15.18
N GLU A 205 6.53 28.14 -13.86
CA GLU A 205 7.01 29.04 -12.82
C GLU A 205 8.55 29.07 -12.74
N PHE A 206 9.21 27.91 -12.75
CA PHE A 206 10.67 27.81 -12.76
C PHE A 206 11.28 28.48 -14.00
N VAL A 207 10.66 28.27 -15.18
CA VAL A 207 11.10 28.93 -16.42
C VAL A 207 10.97 30.46 -16.33
N ARG A 208 9.87 30.96 -15.76
CA ARG A 208 9.68 32.41 -15.53
C ARG A 208 10.74 32.99 -14.60
N GLN A 209 11.14 32.25 -13.57
CA GLN A 209 12.17 32.68 -12.62
C GLN A 209 13.59 32.62 -13.22
N SER A 210 13.87 31.65 -14.09
CA SER A 210 15.20 31.43 -14.68
C SER A 210 15.50 32.27 -15.94
N GLN A 211 14.49 32.65 -16.73
CA GLN A 211 14.69 33.41 -17.98
C GLN A 211 15.00 34.91 -17.80
N GLY A 212 15.33 35.38 -16.60
CA GLY A 212 15.79 36.76 -16.39
C GLY A 212 14.73 37.85 -16.64
N ASN A 213 13.45 37.48 -16.77
CA ASN A 213 12.38 38.46 -16.56
C ASN A 213 12.49 39.01 -15.14
N MET A 214 12.16 40.29 -14.94
CA MET A 214 12.04 40.89 -13.60
C MET A 214 10.97 40.13 -12.81
N ALA A 215 11.36 39.02 -12.18
CA ALA A 215 10.46 37.98 -11.66
C ALA A 215 9.52 38.48 -10.57
N GLY A 216 9.78 39.70 -10.10
CA GLY A 216 8.88 40.56 -9.36
C GLY A 216 9.50 41.95 -9.19
N TYR A 217 8.74 42.82 -8.53
CA TYR A 217 9.19 44.13 -8.06
C TYR A 217 9.21 44.11 -6.53
N ARG A 218 10.31 44.55 -5.91
CA ARG A 218 10.42 44.70 -4.45
C ARG A 218 10.81 46.14 -4.11
N ASN A 219 10.07 46.76 -3.19
CA ASN A 219 10.44 48.06 -2.62
C ASN A 219 11.12 47.86 -1.25
N ILE A 220 12.33 48.37 -1.09
CA ILE A 220 13.10 48.32 0.14
C ILE A 220 12.80 49.58 0.95
N THR A 221 12.16 49.39 2.09
CA THR A 221 11.78 50.45 3.03
C THR A 221 12.57 50.42 4.34
N ILE A 222 13.33 49.34 4.58
CA ILE A 222 14.21 49.16 5.74
C ILE A 222 15.50 48.46 5.31
N ASN A 223 16.60 48.72 6.04
CA ASN A 223 17.85 48.01 5.81
C ASN A 223 17.70 46.53 6.20
N THR A 224 17.81 45.64 5.22
CA THR A 224 17.73 44.19 5.39
C THR A 224 18.76 43.49 4.50
N ASN A 225 18.96 42.19 4.72
CA ASN A 225 19.69 41.35 3.79
C ASN A 225 18.74 40.87 2.72
N LEU A 226 19.10 41.09 1.45
CA LEU A 226 18.34 40.58 0.33
C LEU A 226 18.52 39.05 0.27
N PRO A 227 17.43 38.27 0.27
CA PRO A 227 17.50 36.82 0.09
C PRO A 227 17.89 36.47 -1.35
N ALA A 228 18.44 35.27 -1.57
CA ALA A 228 18.72 34.75 -2.91
C ALA A 228 17.47 34.72 -3.81
N THR A 229 16.27 34.66 -3.22
CA THR A 229 14.99 34.75 -3.95
C THR A 229 14.72 36.12 -4.58
N ASP A 230 15.52 37.15 -4.30
CA ASP A 230 15.44 38.46 -4.96
C ASP A 230 16.33 38.57 -6.20
N VAL A 231 17.20 37.58 -6.46
CA VAL A 231 17.90 37.47 -7.74
C VAL A 231 16.88 37.38 -8.87
N GLY A 232 17.11 38.12 -9.94
CA GLY A 232 16.19 38.23 -11.08
C GLY A 232 15.02 39.19 -10.85
N LYS A 233 14.89 39.85 -9.69
CA LYS A 233 13.85 40.88 -9.46
C LYS A 233 14.36 42.29 -9.79
N PHE A 234 13.41 43.22 -9.94
CA PHE A 234 13.67 44.65 -9.90
C PHE A 234 13.50 45.18 -8.49
N ILE A 235 14.51 45.89 -7.97
CA ILE A 235 14.52 46.38 -6.59
C ILE A 235 14.57 47.91 -6.56
N SER A 236 13.58 48.52 -5.94
CA SER A 236 13.62 49.95 -5.59
C SER A 236 14.21 50.11 -4.19
N VAL A 237 15.23 50.97 -4.06
CA VAL A 237 15.87 51.28 -2.78
C VAL A 237 15.58 52.73 -2.41
N GLY A 238 14.93 52.94 -1.27
CA GLY A 238 14.59 54.27 -0.75
C GLY A 238 15.83 55.07 -0.28
N ALA A 239 15.65 56.38 -0.12
CA ALA A 239 16.72 57.31 0.30
C ALA A 239 17.42 56.86 1.59
N GLY A 240 18.75 56.92 1.61
CA GLY A 240 19.58 56.55 2.77
C GLY A 240 19.62 55.06 3.12
N LEU A 241 18.93 54.19 2.38
CA LEU A 241 18.93 52.76 2.62
C LEU A 241 20.07 52.06 1.86
N THR A 242 20.69 51.08 2.51
CA THR A 242 21.82 50.31 2.00
C THR A 242 21.62 48.81 2.28
N PRO A 243 20.59 48.15 1.73
CA PRO A 243 20.39 46.71 1.91
C PRO A 243 21.65 45.89 1.55
N ALA A 244 21.85 44.77 2.24
CA ALA A 244 22.95 43.86 1.89
C ALA A 244 22.55 43.00 0.70
N LEU A 245 23.42 42.91 -0.30
CA LEU A 245 23.28 41.94 -1.38
C LEU A 245 23.38 40.51 -0.83
N PRO A 246 22.72 39.53 -1.48
CA PRO A 246 22.87 38.12 -1.12
C PRO A 246 24.35 37.68 -1.21
N ASP A 247 24.71 36.59 -0.53
CA ASP A 247 26.05 36.04 -0.61
C ASP A 247 26.36 35.59 -2.06
N ALA A 248 27.32 36.26 -2.69
CA ALA A 248 27.70 36.01 -4.07
C ALA A 248 28.30 34.60 -4.27
N ALA A 249 28.91 34.01 -3.23
CA ALA A 249 29.48 32.67 -3.31
C ALA A 249 28.42 31.57 -3.42
N LEU A 250 27.17 31.86 -3.06
CA LEU A 250 26.04 30.93 -3.14
C LEU A 250 25.21 31.09 -4.43
N LEU A 251 25.62 31.97 -5.34
CA LEU A 251 24.92 32.28 -6.58
C LEU A 251 25.75 31.85 -7.80
N TRP A 252 25.09 31.62 -8.94
CA TRP A 252 25.78 31.35 -10.20
C TRP A 252 26.38 32.64 -10.79
N ASP A 253 27.49 32.50 -11.52
CA ASP A 253 28.05 33.59 -12.33
C ASP A 253 27.00 34.07 -13.35
N GLY A 254 26.70 35.36 -13.35
CA GLY A 254 25.64 35.99 -14.14
C GLY A 254 24.32 36.19 -13.39
N ALA A 255 24.18 35.73 -12.15
CA ALA A 255 23.04 36.06 -11.29
C ALA A 255 22.94 37.58 -11.13
N ALA A 256 21.80 38.17 -11.49
CA ALA A 256 21.64 39.62 -11.60
C ALA A 256 20.46 40.16 -10.79
N ILE A 257 20.63 41.36 -10.24
CA ILE A 257 19.58 42.17 -9.62
C ILE A 257 19.55 43.51 -10.35
N HIS A 258 18.40 43.86 -10.90
CA HIS A 258 18.17 45.21 -11.43
C HIS A 258 17.69 46.10 -10.30
N PHE A 259 18.12 47.35 -10.28
CA PHE A 259 17.74 48.28 -9.22
C PHE A 259 17.49 49.70 -9.68
N CYS A 260 16.73 50.43 -8.88
CA CYS A 260 16.69 51.89 -8.88
C CYS A 260 16.90 52.46 -7.47
N ALA A 261 17.70 53.51 -7.38
CA ALA A 261 17.84 54.36 -6.22
C ALA A 261 16.80 55.48 -6.31
N THR A 262 15.82 55.50 -5.41
CA THR A 262 14.69 56.45 -5.42
C THR A 262 14.89 57.66 -4.49
N GLY A 263 16.14 57.96 -4.17
CA GLY A 263 16.54 59.15 -3.43
C GLY A 263 18.04 59.18 -3.16
N ASN A 264 18.53 60.30 -2.60
CA ASN A 264 19.95 60.45 -2.29
C ASN A 264 20.42 59.40 -1.28
N TYR A 265 21.67 58.95 -1.45
CA TYR A 265 22.35 58.02 -0.54
C TYR A 265 21.73 56.62 -0.44
N ALA A 266 20.83 56.26 -1.36
CA ALA A 266 20.41 54.87 -1.54
C ALA A 266 21.58 54.05 -2.12
N GLY A 267 21.71 52.78 -1.73
CA GLY A 267 22.91 52.02 -2.05
C GLY A 267 22.81 50.54 -1.75
N PHE A 268 23.95 49.86 -1.85
CA PHE A 268 24.09 48.47 -1.43
C PHE A 268 25.31 48.29 -0.56
N ARG A 269 25.20 47.37 0.39
CA ARG A 269 26.37 46.77 1.06
C ARG A 269 26.50 45.32 0.66
N VAL A 270 27.64 44.72 0.97
CA VAL A 270 27.92 43.31 0.74
C VAL A 270 27.95 42.56 2.07
N THR A 271 27.65 41.26 2.04
CA THR A 271 27.65 40.41 3.22
C THR A 271 29.07 39.86 3.46
N ASN A 272 29.55 39.99 4.69
CA ASN A 272 30.78 39.42 5.28
C ASN A 272 31.85 38.89 4.30
N GLY A 273 32.81 39.75 3.91
CA GLY A 273 34.05 39.34 3.21
C GLY A 273 34.00 39.29 1.69
N THR A 274 32.83 39.52 1.06
CA THR A 274 32.75 39.73 -0.39
C THR A 274 33.15 41.17 -0.73
N THR A 275 33.91 41.38 -1.82
CA THR A 275 34.22 42.71 -2.34
C THR A 275 33.18 43.14 -3.37
N LEU A 276 32.94 44.45 -3.46
CA LEU A 276 32.02 45.05 -4.41
C LEU A 276 32.82 45.74 -5.50
N ILE A 277 32.63 45.34 -6.75
CA ILE A 277 33.31 45.90 -7.90
C ILE A 277 32.39 46.91 -8.57
N VAL A 278 32.90 48.11 -8.83
CA VAL A 278 32.20 49.14 -9.60
C VAL A 278 33.05 49.52 -10.79
N GLN A 279 32.52 49.35 -12.02
CA GLN A 279 33.27 49.64 -13.25
C GLN A 279 34.67 48.99 -13.30
N GLY A 280 34.80 47.76 -12.78
CA GLY A 280 36.06 47.01 -12.76
C GLY A 280 37.03 47.39 -11.64
N VAL A 281 36.64 48.24 -10.68
CA VAL A 281 37.47 48.62 -9.53
C VAL A 281 36.82 48.15 -8.23
N GLU A 282 37.59 47.55 -7.32
CA GLU A 282 37.09 47.20 -5.99
C GLU A 282 36.82 48.47 -5.16
N VAL A 283 35.64 48.54 -4.56
CA VAL A 283 35.18 49.67 -3.75
C VAL A 283 34.77 49.18 -2.36
N GLU A 284 35.07 49.98 -1.34
CA GLU A 284 34.59 49.73 0.02
C GLU A 284 33.07 49.96 0.10
N ALA A 285 32.34 48.97 0.63
CA ALA A 285 30.90 49.07 0.84
C ALA A 285 30.57 49.85 2.13
N PRO A 286 29.43 50.57 2.22
CA PRO A 286 28.34 50.61 1.24
C PRO A 286 28.61 51.55 0.07
N VAL A 287 28.30 51.09 -1.14
CA VAL A 287 28.27 51.94 -2.33
C VAL A 287 26.96 52.71 -2.34
N ARG A 288 27.04 54.03 -2.45
CA ARG A 288 25.89 54.95 -2.46
C ARG A 288 25.74 55.62 -3.82
N PHE A 289 24.51 55.78 -4.25
CA PHE A 289 24.11 56.38 -5.51
C PHE A 289 23.41 57.71 -5.30
N VAL A 290 23.42 58.54 -6.35
CA VAL A 290 22.62 59.76 -6.43
C VAL A 290 21.17 59.44 -6.78
N ASP A 291 20.26 60.37 -6.51
CA ASP A 291 18.83 60.21 -6.83
C ASP A 291 18.62 59.79 -8.30
N ARG A 292 17.66 58.88 -8.50
CA ARG A 292 17.27 58.28 -9.79
C ARG A 292 18.40 57.58 -10.53
N SER A 293 19.32 56.97 -9.80
CA SER A 293 20.30 56.04 -10.41
C SER A 293 19.64 54.70 -10.69
N TYR A 294 19.77 54.22 -11.91
CA TYR A 294 19.36 52.87 -12.31
C TYR A 294 20.62 52.04 -12.52
N GLY A 295 20.53 50.73 -12.37
CA GLY A 295 21.68 49.88 -12.60
C GLY A 295 21.37 48.41 -12.42
N MET A 296 22.41 47.61 -12.58
CA MET A 296 22.39 46.18 -12.36
C MET A 296 23.58 45.79 -11.48
N ALA A 297 23.32 44.96 -10.48
CA ALA A 297 24.35 44.20 -9.78
C ALA A 297 24.34 42.80 -10.36
N PHE A 298 25.48 42.24 -10.75
CA PHE A 298 25.57 40.86 -11.19
C PHE A 298 26.79 40.15 -10.58
N VAL A 299 26.71 38.83 -10.43
CA VAL A 299 27.79 38.01 -9.88
C VAL A 299 28.77 37.63 -10.98
N ARG A 300 30.07 37.79 -10.71
CA ARG A 300 31.16 37.30 -11.56
C ARG A 300 32.30 36.81 -10.68
N ALA A 301 32.72 35.56 -10.89
CA ALA A 301 33.78 34.93 -10.11
C ALA A 301 33.56 35.02 -8.58
N GLY A 302 32.30 34.87 -8.14
CA GLY A 302 31.93 34.94 -6.71
C GLY A 302 31.98 36.34 -6.09
N GLN A 303 32.10 37.40 -6.90
CA GLN A 303 32.06 38.81 -6.46
C GLN A 303 30.89 39.54 -7.12
N TRP A 304 30.35 40.57 -6.44
CA TRP A 304 29.31 41.43 -7.01
C TRP A 304 29.95 42.53 -7.85
N GLU A 305 29.50 42.66 -9.10
CA GLU A 305 29.88 43.72 -10.02
C GLU A 305 28.67 44.63 -10.32
N LEU A 306 28.85 45.95 -10.16
CA LEU A 306 27.83 46.97 -10.38
C LEU A 306 28.05 47.70 -11.70
N PHE A 307 26.99 47.84 -12.49
CA PHE A 307 26.98 48.49 -13.80
C PHE A 307 25.76 49.40 -14.01
N GLY A 308 25.90 50.46 -14.82
CA GLY A 308 24.76 51.16 -15.42
C GLY A 308 24.25 52.46 -14.77
N PHE A 309 25.01 53.14 -13.92
CA PHE A 309 24.57 54.34 -13.17
C PHE A 309 24.84 55.69 -13.89
N GLY A 310 23.91 56.65 -13.77
CA GLY A 310 23.90 57.91 -14.55
C GLY A 310 24.68 59.12 -14.00
N ALA A 311 25.31 59.04 -12.82
CA ALA A 311 26.12 60.11 -12.20
C ALA A 311 26.95 59.56 -10.99
N PRO A 312 28.03 60.23 -10.52
CA PRO A 312 29.16 59.57 -9.87
C PRO A 312 28.84 59.01 -8.48
N LEU A 313 29.57 57.95 -8.11
CA LEU A 313 29.65 57.44 -6.74
C LEU A 313 29.93 58.62 -5.79
N VAL A 314 29.12 58.79 -4.76
CA VAL A 314 29.41 59.79 -3.72
C VAL A 314 30.49 59.20 -2.82
N ASN A 315 31.74 59.25 -3.28
CA ASN A 315 32.88 58.92 -2.44
C ASN A 315 33.23 60.15 -1.60
N THR A 316 32.56 60.35 -0.45
CA THR A 316 33.16 61.07 0.69
C THR A 316 32.27 61.03 1.93
N LEU A 317 32.96 60.79 3.05
CA LEU A 317 32.55 60.98 4.44
C LEU A 317 31.67 62.22 4.66
N LEU A 318 30.50 61.99 5.27
CA LEU A 318 29.93 62.82 6.33
C LEU A 318 29.38 61.89 7.42
#